data_AF-A0A521GTQ9-F1
#
_entry.id   AF-A0A521GTQ9-F1
#
_cell.length_a   1.000
_cell.length_b   1.000
_cell.length_c   1.000
_cell.angle_alpha   90.00
_cell.angle_beta   90.00
_cell.angle_gamma   90.00
#
_symmetry.space_group_name_H-M   'P 1'
#
loop_
_entity.id
_entity.type
_entity.pdbx_description
1 polymer ?
#
loop_
_entity_poly.entity_id
_entity_poly.type
_entity_poly.pdbx_seq_one_letter_code
_entity_poly.pdbx_strand_id
1 'polypeptide(L)'
;MSPLAALIADTAAPLVLAAAVLCEWWAVWFALGRNFSTTLKMTLVANGASLALGLLVRASGALGDAAAPGPAPAHSWLAAWLLLLAANLAVECGVLSLLMRRRRPSWRWNRYDLAVYAAANACSISLAAVHRWLA
;
A
#
# COMPACT_ATOMS: atom_id res chain seq x y z
N MET A 1 21.05 -2.57 -0.72
CA MET A 1 19.63 -2.25 -0.92
C MET A 1 19.09 -1.53 0.31
N SER A 2 18.50 -0.35 0.12
CA SER A 2 17.86 0.40 1.21
C SER A 2 16.62 -0.34 1.77
N PRO A 3 16.27 -0.15 3.06
CA PRO A 3 15.07 -0.75 3.66
C PRO A 3 13.75 -0.46 2.91
N LEU A 4 13.65 0.72 2.28
CA LEU A 4 12.47 1.07 1.49
C LEU A 4 12.40 0.28 0.18
N ALA A 5 13.52 0.15 -0.55
CA ALA A 5 13.57 -0.67 -1.76
C ALA A 5 13.30 -2.16 -1.45
N ALA A 6 13.77 -2.61 -0.29
CA ALA A 6 13.52 -3.94 0.25
C ALA A 6 12.03 -4.19 0.47
N LEU A 7 11.35 -3.31 1.22
CA LEU A 7 9.90 -3.43 1.46
C LEU A 7 9.10 -3.37 0.16
N ILE A 8 9.44 -2.48 -0.76
CA ILE A 8 8.78 -2.40 -2.08
C ILE A 8 8.92 -3.73 -2.83
N ALA A 9 10.09 -4.36 -2.80
CA ALA A 9 10.28 -5.67 -3.41
C ALA A 9 9.34 -6.72 -2.81
N ASP A 10 9.21 -6.74 -1.49
CA ASP A 10 8.41 -7.73 -0.78
C ASP A 10 6.90 -7.51 -0.98
N THR A 11 6.46 -6.25 -1.18
CA THR A 11 5.05 -5.97 -1.53
C THR A 11 4.64 -6.55 -2.88
N ALA A 12 5.60 -6.82 -3.78
CA ALA A 12 5.33 -7.46 -5.06
C ALA A 12 5.22 -8.99 -4.96
N ALA A 13 5.51 -9.60 -3.80
CA ALA A 13 5.38 -11.04 -3.63
C ALA A 13 3.90 -11.46 -3.80
N PRO A 14 3.59 -12.52 -4.57
CA PRO A 14 2.19 -12.89 -4.86
C PRO A 14 1.32 -13.11 -3.63
N LEU A 15 1.88 -13.71 -2.58
CA LEU A 15 1.18 -13.96 -1.33
C LEU A 15 0.87 -12.65 -0.57
N VAL A 16 1.82 -11.73 -0.52
CA VAL A 16 1.66 -10.42 0.11
C VAL A 16 0.62 -9.59 -0.64
N LEU A 17 0.68 -9.58 -1.97
CA LEU A 17 -0.28 -8.88 -2.81
C LEU A 17 -1.71 -9.45 -2.64
N ALA A 18 -1.86 -10.78 -2.60
CA ALA A 18 -3.15 -11.42 -2.37
C ALA A 18 -3.72 -11.06 -1.00
N ALA A 19 -2.89 -11.07 0.04
CA ALA A 19 -3.30 -10.70 1.39
C ALA A 19 -3.65 -9.21 1.51
N ALA A 20 -2.85 -8.32 0.90
CA ALA A 20 -3.12 -6.89 0.85
C ALA A 20 -4.46 -6.58 0.18
N VAL A 21 -4.70 -7.17 -1.00
CA VAL A 21 -5.98 -7.05 -1.70
C VAL A 21 -7.13 -7.53 -0.83
N LEU A 22 -6.98 -8.66 -0.13
CA LEU A 22 -8.03 -9.18 0.75
C LEU A 22 -8.32 -8.23 1.94
N CYS A 23 -7.27 -7.76 2.63
CA CYS A 23 -7.40 -6.85 3.77
C CYS A 23 -8.03 -5.51 3.38
N GLU A 24 -7.55 -4.91 2.30
CA GLU A 24 -8.03 -3.61 1.84
C GLU A 24 -9.38 -3.70 1.13
N TRP A 25 -9.69 -4.81 0.48
CA TRP A 25 -11.01 -5.02 -0.10
C TRP A 25 -12.11 -4.96 0.96
N TRP A 26 -11.90 -5.58 2.12
CA TRP A 26 -12.84 -5.48 3.24
C TRP A 26 -13.04 -4.03 3.71
N ALA A 27 -11.95 -3.27 3.85
CA ALA A 27 -12.02 -1.85 4.23
C ALA A 27 -12.79 -1.02 3.20
N VAL A 28 -12.52 -1.21 1.90
CA VAL A 28 -13.21 -0.54 0.80
C VAL A 28 -14.69 -0.95 0.75
N TRP A 29 -14.99 -2.21 1.01
CA TRP A 29 -16.37 -2.72 1.02
C TRP A 29 -17.20 -2.05 2.13
N PHE A 30 -16.68 -1.98 3.35
CA PHE A 30 -17.35 -1.31 4.47
C PHE A 30 -17.43 0.22 4.30
N ALA A 31 -16.36 0.88 3.84
CA ALA A 31 -16.34 2.32 3.65
C ALA A 31 -17.27 2.79 2.52
N LEU A 32 -17.36 2.01 1.43
CA LEU A 32 -18.09 2.43 0.22
C LEU A 32 -19.48 1.81 0.10
N GLY A 33 -19.78 0.71 0.81
CA GLY A 33 -21.10 0.07 0.86
C GLY A 33 -21.60 -0.39 -0.51
N ARG A 34 -20.74 -0.97 -1.34
CA ARG A 34 -21.05 -1.36 -2.74
C ARG A 34 -21.01 -2.87 -2.96
N ASN A 35 -21.46 -3.29 -4.15
CA ASN A 35 -21.38 -4.69 -4.58
C ASN A 35 -19.92 -5.18 -4.68
N PHE A 36 -19.73 -6.48 -4.47
CA PHE A 36 -18.43 -7.17 -4.45
C PHE A 36 -17.54 -6.79 -5.65
N SER A 37 -18.09 -6.91 -6.87
CA SER A 37 -17.32 -6.68 -8.11
C SER A 37 -16.80 -5.25 -8.21
N THR A 38 -17.58 -4.24 -7.83
CA THR A 38 -17.11 -2.84 -7.89
C THR A 38 -16.03 -2.60 -6.85
N THR A 39 -16.22 -3.07 -5.62
CA THR A 39 -15.23 -2.88 -4.54
C THR A 39 -13.92 -3.59 -4.86
N LEU A 40 -13.98 -4.83 -5.37
CA LEU A 40 -12.80 -5.58 -5.77
C LEU A 40 -12.04 -4.86 -6.90
N LYS A 41 -12.73 -4.42 -7.95
CA LYS A 41 -12.10 -3.66 -9.04
C LYS A 41 -11.44 -2.37 -8.53
N MET A 42 -12.09 -1.66 -7.62
CA MET A 42 -11.53 -0.43 -7.04
C MET A 42 -10.28 -0.72 -6.21
N THR A 43 -10.31 -1.76 -5.37
CA THR A 43 -9.16 -2.20 -4.58
C THR A 43 -7.99 -2.62 -5.47
N LEU A 44 -8.25 -3.41 -6.53
CA LEU A 44 -7.23 -3.83 -7.49
C LEU A 44 -6.58 -2.64 -8.20
N VAL A 45 -7.38 -1.65 -8.63
CA VAL A 45 -6.84 -0.44 -9.29
C VAL A 45 -6.02 0.40 -8.31
N ALA A 46 -6.46 0.53 -7.06
CA ALA A 46 -5.74 1.28 -6.02
C ALA A 46 -4.41 0.60 -5.67
N ASN A 47 -4.43 -0.71 -5.37
CA ASN A 47 -3.23 -1.51 -5.10
C ASN A 47 -2.28 -1.51 -6.30
N GLY A 48 -2.82 -1.67 -7.51
CA GLY A 48 -2.04 -1.63 -8.74
C GLY A 48 -1.34 -0.28 -8.94
N ALA A 49 -1.98 0.83 -8.60
CA ALA A 49 -1.37 2.16 -8.66
C ALA A 49 -0.23 2.33 -7.64
N SER A 50 -0.42 1.91 -6.40
CA SER A 50 0.64 1.92 -5.37
C SER A 50 1.82 1.05 -5.76
N LEU A 51 1.55 -0.20 -6.20
CA LEU A 51 2.59 -1.13 -6.63
C LEU A 51 3.35 -0.59 -7.84
N ALA A 52 2.65 -0.04 -8.85
CA ALA A 52 3.28 0.57 -10.01
C ALA A 52 4.17 1.74 -9.61
N LEU A 53 3.71 2.63 -8.72
CA LEU A 53 4.54 3.72 -8.22
C LEU A 53 5.79 3.20 -7.50
N GLY A 54 5.64 2.23 -6.59
CA GLY A 54 6.77 1.63 -5.87
C GLY A 54 7.80 1.01 -6.81
N LEU A 55 7.34 0.23 -7.80
CA LEU A 55 8.21 -0.39 -8.80
C LEU A 55 8.91 0.64 -9.69
N LEU A 56 8.23 1.73 -10.08
CA LEU A 56 8.83 2.83 -10.84
C LEU A 56 9.89 3.58 -10.02
N VAL A 57 9.62 3.87 -8.75
CA VAL A 57 10.58 4.52 -7.84
C VAL A 57 11.80 3.63 -7.60
N ARG A 58 11.61 2.31 -7.54
CA ARG A 58 12.72 1.36 -7.46
C ARG A 58 13.51 1.32 -8.77
N ALA A 59 12.83 1.22 -9.91
CA ALA A 59 13.46 1.12 -11.23
C ALA A 59 14.22 2.40 -11.62
N SER A 60 13.87 3.56 -11.07
CA SER A 60 14.59 4.82 -11.31
C SER A 60 15.96 4.90 -10.62
N GLY A 61 16.27 3.95 -9.72
CA GLY A 61 17.50 3.96 -8.94
C GLY A 61 17.53 4.97 -7.79
N ALA A 62 16.45 5.74 -7.57
CA ALA A 62 16.39 6.79 -6.55
C ALA A 62 16.59 6.27 -5.11
N LEU A 63 16.33 4.98 -4.88
CA LEU A 63 16.42 4.36 -3.55
C LEU A 63 17.82 3.82 -3.21
N GLY A 64 18.76 3.89 -4.14
CA GLY A 64 20.15 3.44 -3.97
C GLY A 64 20.29 1.91 -3.84
N ASP A 65 21.18 1.33 -4.65
CA ASP A 65 21.47 -0.10 -4.61
C ASP A 65 22.51 -0.48 -3.53
N ALA A 66 23.34 0.47 -3.11
CA ALA A 66 24.43 0.24 -2.18
C ALA A 66 23.89 -0.18 -0.79
N ALA A 67 24.09 -1.46 -0.44
CA ALA A 67 24.01 -1.88 0.96
C ALA A 67 25.24 -1.28 1.67
N ALA A 68 25.01 -0.43 2.67
CA ALA A 68 26.06 -0.16 3.64
C ALA A 68 26.51 -1.52 4.24
N PRO A 69 27.80 -1.73 4.52
CA PRO A 69 28.26 -2.97 5.12
C PRO A 69 27.65 -3.11 6.53
N GLY A 70 26.69 -4.04 6.66
CA GLY A 70 26.00 -4.36 7.91
C GLY A 70 24.47 -4.30 7.82
N PRO A 71 23.75 -4.89 8.79
CA PRO A 71 22.29 -4.80 8.86
C PRO A 71 21.86 -3.35 9.10
N ALA A 72 20.85 -2.88 8.35
CA ALA A 72 20.29 -1.55 8.56
C ALA A 72 19.66 -1.47 9.97
N PRO A 73 19.85 -0.36 10.69
CA PRO A 73 19.34 -0.21 12.05
C PRO A 73 17.80 -0.17 12.07
N ALA A 74 17.19 -0.59 13.18
CA ALA A 74 15.74 -0.73 13.31
C ALA A 74 14.96 0.55 12.98
N HIS A 75 15.49 1.73 13.31
CA HIS A 75 14.85 3.01 13.01
C HIS A 75 14.75 3.28 11.50
N SER A 76 15.70 2.79 10.69
CA SER A 76 15.64 2.94 9.22
C SER A 76 14.53 2.07 8.62
N TRP A 77 14.28 0.89 9.21
CA TRP A 77 13.15 0.05 8.83
C TRP A 77 11.82 0.68 9.21
N LEU A 78 11.70 1.24 10.41
CA LEU A 78 10.51 1.97 10.83
C LEU A 78 10.23 3.18 9.93
N ALA A 79 11.26 3.96 9.60
CA ALA A 79 11.14 5.09 8.69
C ALA A 79 10.69 4.65 7.29
N ALA A 80 11.28 3.58 6.75
CA ALA A 80 10.88 3.03 5.46
C ALA A 80 9.43 2.53 5.46
N TRP A 81 9.00 1.86 6.53
CA TRP A 81 7.63 1.41 6.71
C TRP A 81 6.65 2.59 6.74
N LEU A 82 6.94 3.63 7.51
CA LEU A 82 6.11 4.83 7.60
C LEU A 82 6.04 5.59 6.28
N LEU A 83 7.16 5.70 5.56
CA LEU A 83 7.21 6.35 4.24
C LEU A 83 6.38 5.58 3.21
N LEU A 84 6.51 4.25 3.17
CA LEU A 84 5.72 3.41 2.28
C LEU A 84 4.23 3.49 2.60
N LEU A 85 3.87 3.47 3.89
CA LEU A 85 2.49 3.66 4.35
C LEU A 85 1.92 5.00 3.89
N ALA A 86 2.65 6.09 4.12
CA ALA A 86 2.21 7.42 3.72
C ALA A 86 2.05 7.54 2.19
N ALA A 87 2.99 6.99 1.42
CA ALA A 87 2.95 6.99 -0.03
C ALA A 87 1.75 6.19 -0.57
N ASN A 88 1.57 4.95 -0.10
CA ASN A 88 0.46 4.09 -0.51
C ASN A 88 -0.89 4.71 -0.15
N LEU A 89 -1.03 5.21 1.08
CA LEU A 89 -2.25 5.92 1.50
C LEU A 89 -2.58 7.11 0.60
N ALA A 90 -1.59 7.96 0.28
CA ALA A 90 -1.80 9.12 -0.57
C ALA A 90 -2.27 8.71 -1.98
N VAL A 91 -1.63 7.70 -2.58
CA VAL A 91 -1.96 7.19 -3.91
C VAL A 91 -3.33 6.53 -3.93
N GLU A 92 -3.57 5.58 -3.03
CA GLU A 92 -4.79 4.79 -3.01
C GLU A 92 -6.00 5.63 -2.63
N CYS A 93 -5.91 6.46 -1.59
CA CYS A 93 -7.00 7.36 -1.24
C CYS A 93 -7.27 8.35 -2.37
N GLY A 94 -6.25 8.80 -3.10
CA GLY A 94 -6.38 9.65 -4.29
C GLY A 94 -7.12 8.94 -5.44
N VAL A 95 -6.68 7.73 -5.79
CA VAL A 95 -7.30 6.89 -6.84
C VAL A 95 -8.74 6.55 -6.48
N LEU A 96 -8.99 6.08 -5.26
CA LEU A 96 -10.33 5.77 -4.77
C LEU A 96 -11.23 7.02 -4.77
N SER A 97 -10.71 8.18 -4.35
CA SER A 97 -11.44 9.45 -4.42
C SER A 97 -11.81 9.80 -5.86
N LEU A 98 -10.87 9.68 -6.80
CA LEU A 98 -11.11 9.95 -8.21
C LEU A 98 -12.21 9.03 -8.77
N LEU A 99 -12.11 7.74 -8.50
CA LEU A 99 -13.09 6.74 -8.92
C LEU A 99 -14.47 6.96 -8.28
N MET A 100 -14.51 7.36 -7.00
CA MET A 100 -15.75 7.68 -6.31
C MET A 100 -16.40 8.94 -6.84
N ARG A 101 -15.64 10.02 -7.05
CA ARG A 101 -16.14 11.31 -7.54
C ARG A 101 -16.71 11.23 -8.95
N ARG A 102 -16.22 10.31 -9.79
CA ARG A 102 -16.85 10.02 -11.10
C ARG A 102 -18.30 9.55 -10.99
N ARG A 103 -18.70 8.94 -9.87
CA ARG A 103 -20.09 8.47 -9.64
C ARG A 103 -20.85 9.30 -8.62
N ARG A 104 -20.16 9.93 -7.67
CA ARG A 104 -20.70 10.75 -6.59
C ARG A 104 -19.83 12.00 -6.45
N PRO A 105 -20.07 13.07 -7.21
CA PRO A 105 -19.17 14.23 -7.27
C PRO A 105 -18.90 14.91 -5.92
N SER A 106 -19.86 14.88 -5.00
CA SER A 106 -19.73 15.42 -3.64
C SER A 106 -19.03 14.48 -2.65
N TRP A 107 -18.59 13.29 -3.08
CA TRP A 107 -18.01 12.30 -2.19
C TRP A 107 -16.66 12.77 -1.61
N ARG A 108 -16.51 12.53 -0.31
CA ARG A 108 -15.32 12.83 0.49
C ARG A 108 -15.10 11.69 1.49
N TRP A 109 -13.85 11.42 1.81
CA TRP A 109 -13.51 10.54 2.93
C TRP A 109 -14.06 11.13 4.22
N ASN A 110 -14.80 10.32 4.97
CA ASN A 110 -15.02 10.61 6.39
C ASN A 110 -13.80 10.11 7.20
N ARG A 111 -13.62 10.63 8.41
CA ARG A 111 -12.43 10.32 9.23
C ARG A 111 -12.37 8.84 9.64
N TYR A 112 -13.51 8.23 9.88
CA TYR A 112 -13.61 6.83 10.29
C TYR A 112 -13.19 5.89 9.16
N ASP A 113 -13.74 6.07 7.96
CA ASP A 113 -13.39 5.30 6.77
C ASP A 113 -11.90 5.41 6.43
N LEU A 114 -11.35 6.63 6.54
CA LEU A 114 -9.93 6.87 6.30
C LEU A 114 -9.06 6.13 7.33
N ALA A 115 -9.45 6.14 8.60
CA ALA A 115 -8.73 5.42 9.66
C ALA A 115 -8.78 3.90 9.47
N VAL A 116 -9.94 3.35 9.11
CA VAL A 116 -10.10 1.91 8.80
C VAL A 116 -9.25 1.54 7.60
N TYR A 117 -9.24 2.36 6.55
CA TYR A 117 -8.42 2.13 5.36
C TYR A 117 -6.92 2.20 5.68
N ALA A 118 -6.50 3.19 6.47
CA ALA A 118 -5.12 3.31 6.93
C ALA A 118 -4.66 2.12 7.78
N ALA A 119 -5.52 1.61 8.65
CA ALA A 119 -5.25 0.40 9.42
C ALA A 119 -5.10 -0.82 8.50
N ALA A 120 -5.97 -0.97 7.51
CA ALA A 120 -5.85 -2.05 6.53
C ALA A 120 -4.55 -1.98 5.73
N ASN A 121 -4.18 -0.80 5.23
CA ASN A 121 -2.93 -0.59 4.50
C ASN A 121 -1.69 -0.84 5.39
N ALA A 122 -1.73 -0.39 6.65
CA ALA A 122 -0.68 -0.70 7.63
C ALA A 122 -0.53 -2.21 7.87
N CYS A 123 -1.63 -2.96 7.94
CA CYS A 123 -1.60 -4.43 7.99
C CYS A 123 -0.95 -5.02 6.74
N SER A 124 -1.31 -4.55 5.53
CA SER A 124 -0.72 -4.99 4.26
C SER A 124 0.80 -4.82 4.23
N ILE A 125 1.31 -3.64 4.65
CA ILE A 125 2.75 -3.36 4.66
C ILE A 125 3.46 -4.17 5.74
N SER A 126 2.82 -4.36 6.89
CA SER A 126 3.37 -5.21 7.97
C SER A 126 3.50 -6.67 7.53
N LEU A 127 2.58 -7.18 6.72
CA LEU A 127 2.70 -8.51 6.11
C LEU A 127 3.91 -8.59 5.18
N ALA A 128 4.18 -7.56 4.38
CA ALA A 128 5.39 -7.49 3.55
C ALA A 128 6.66 -7.54 4.41
N ALA A 129 6.68 -6.79 5.50
CA ALA A 129 7.79 -6.79 6.45
C ALA A 129 7.98 -8.17 7.10
N VAL A 130 6.91 -8.84 7.53
CA VAL A 130 6.97 -10.18 8.14
C VAL A 130 7.38 -11.25 7.14
N HIS A 131 6.86 -11.21 5.90
CA HIS A 131 7.24 -12.13 4.84
C HIS A 131 8.76 -12.16 4.64
N ARG A 132 9.40 -10.99 4.72
CA ARG A 132 10.86 -10.86 4.65
C ARG A 132 11.62 -11.60 5.76
N TRP A 133 11.07 -11.65 6.97
CA TRP A 133 11.70 -12.34 8.09
C TRP A 133 11.55 -13.86 8.02
N LEU A 134 10.58 -14.36 7.23
CA LEU A 134 10.27 -15.78 7.11
C LEU A 134 10.84 -16.43 5.84
N ALA A 135 11.23 -15.63 4.84
CA ALA A 135 11.81 -16.08 3.57
C ALA A 135 13.35 -16.11 3.63
#